data_AF-A0A1C4QHT7-F1
#
_entry.id   AF-A0A1C4QHT7-F1
#
_cell.length_a   1.000
_cell.length_b   1.000
_cell.length_c   1.000
_cell.angle_alpha   90.00
_cell.angle_beta   90.00
_cell.angle_gamma   90.00
#
_symmetry.space_group_name_H-M   'P 1'
#
loop_
_entity.id
_entity.type
_entity.pdbx_description
1 polymer ?
#
loop_
_entity_poly.entity_id
_entity_poly.type
_entity_poly.pdbx_seq_one_letter_code
_entity_poly.pdbx_strand_id
1 'polypeptide(L)'
;MSIEATVGVRLAADTELGTLLADIEAAHRRAVKSAPGERVEIVGYETLCAALEAKAAARLLLDRSARTPAPDLATSTAGLFVRRGAEVIVALRLPLEPGEVRRSVAGVAAPAPASPVEMRDDIHGRRLVEARFREQLEAAIAEPGRDRSSVMSPSGVHNRVLTEVLWQFAGRQEQQPVRVPVVYRDGSRAEADFPLRCLTLVDELRDSAQLDLELRLTLLSIRHTEMDPVVDGAWLRNSEVSRPRPAAQTDDFVYRTSVSQLDVLTQQGTLNVRLYIFQTGLETAVVGFFRAVVEFLGRHPGRLEVVPMFYAADAGGSVGVEEEFASFASGQVWATKR
;
A
#
# COMPACT_ATOMS: atom_id res chain seq x y z
N MET A 1 -14.87 2.69 -11.58
CA MET A 1 -14.76 1.25 -11.86
C MET A 1 -13.35 0.99 -12.38
N SER A 2 -12.40 0.56 -11.54
CA SER A 2 -11.26 -0.15 -12.10
C SER A 2 -11.79 -1.51 -12.53
N ILE A 3 -11.57 -1.86 -13.79
CA ILE A 3 -11.92 -3.17 -14.30
C ILE A 3 -10.58 -3.74 -14.71
N GLU A 4 -9.98 -4.58 -13.88
CA GLU A 4 -8.62 -5.08 -14.14
C GLU A 4 -8.65 -6.00 -15.36
N ALA A 5 -7.69 -5.88 -16.27
CA ALA A 5 -7.50 -6.90 -17.29
C ALA A 5 -6.69 -8.06 -16.68
N THR A 6 -7.21 -9.28 -16.73
CA THR A 6 -6.39 -10.47 -16.50
C THR A 6 -5.95 -11.01 -17.85
N VAL A 7 -4.65 -11.23 -18.02
CA VAL A 7 -4.05 -11.75 -19.25
C VAL A 7 -3.24 -12.99 -18.95
N GLY A 8 -3.14 -13.89 -19.91
CA GLY A 8 -2.13 -14.95 -19.87
C GLY A 8 -0.83 -14.43 -20.47
N VAL A 9 0.31 -14.83 -19.91
CA VAL A 9 1.62 -14.62 -20.51
C VAL A 9 2.30 -15.96 -20.72
N ARG A 10 2.66 -16.22 -21.98
CA ARG A 10 3.38 -17.44 -22.37
C ARG A 10 4.86 -17.31 -22.02
N LEU A 11 5.32 -18.22 -21.16
CA LEU A 11 6.72 -18.47 -20.84
C LEU A 11 7.16 -19.81 -21.44
N ALA A 12 8.38 -19.85 -21.97
CA ALA A 12 9.02 -21.10 -22.36
C ALA A 12 9.45 -21.87 -21.10
N ALA A 13 9.16 -23.16 -21.02
CA ALA A 13 9.65 -23.98 -19.93
C ALA A 13 11.16 -24.22 -20.08
N ASP A 14 11.93 -23.75 -19.10
CA ASP A 14 13.32 -24.13 -18.89
C ASP A 14 13.49 -24.73 -17.49
N THR A 15 14.70 -25.20 -17.18
CA THR A 15 15.01 -25.82 -15.89
C THR A 15 14.81 -24.86 -14.72
N GLU A 16 15.11 -23.57 -14.91
CA GLU A 16 14.99 -22.55 -13.86
C GLU A 16 13.52 -22.29 -13.52
N LEU A 17 12.70 -22.05 -14.55
CA LEU A 17 11.25 -21.91 -14.42
C LEU A 17 10.63 -23.18 -13.85
N GLY A 18 11.02 -24.36 -14.34
CA GLY A 18 10.53 -25.64 -13.82
C GLY A 18 10.77 -25.80 -12.31
N THR A 19 11.96 -25.41 -11.84
CA THR A 19 12.31 -25.40 -10.41
C THR A 19 11.44 -24.42 -9.63
N LEU A 20 11.32 -23.17 -10.10
CA LEU A 20 10.47 -22.15 -9.47
C LEU A 20 9.02 -22.61 -9.34
N LEU A 21 8.44 -23.21 -10.39
CA LEU A 21 7.06 -23.69 -10.36
C LEU A 21 6.87 -24.85 -9.36
N ALA A 22 7.85 -25.75 -9.24
CA ALA A 22 7.81 -26.83 -8.25
C ALA A 22 7.89 -26.28 -6.82
N ASP A 23 8.72 -25.27 -6.60
CA ASP A 23 8.84 -24.58 -5.31
C ASP A 23 7.55 -23.85 -4.94
N ILE A 24 6.90 -23.17 -5.89
CA ILE A 24 5.59 -22.51 -5.71
C ILE A 24 4.54 -23.52 -5.25
N GLU A 25 4.43 -24.66 -5.92
CA GLU A 25 3.47 -25.70 -5.54
C GLU A 25 3.75 -26.30 -4.17
N ALA A 26 5.03 -26.51 -3.85
CA ALA A 26 5.44 -27.01 -2.54
C ALA A 26 5.12 -26.01 -1.43
N ALA A 27 5.41 -24.72 -1.64
CA ALA A 27 5.10 -23.64 -0.72
C ALA A 27 3.59 -23.46 -0.54
N HIS A 28 2.81 -23.55 -1.61
CA HIS A 28 1.35 -23.49 -1.53
C HIS A 28 0.78 -24.60 -0.64
N ARG A 29 1.24 -25.85 -0.81
CA ARG A 29 0.80 -26.98 0.03
C ARG A 29 1.13 -26.79 1.51
N ARG A 30 2.19 -26.04 1.84
CA ARG A 30 2.54 -25.69 3.22
C ARG A 30 1.68 -24.53 3.72
N ALA A 31 1.53 -23.47 2.94
CA ALA A 31 0.73 -22.29 3.27
C ALA A 31 -0.75 -22.64 3.53
N VAL A 32 -1.35 -23.56 2.75
CA VAL A 32 -2.74 -24.01 2.96
C VAL A 32 -2.93 -24.74 4.30
N LYS A 33 -1.85 -25.30 4.86
CA LYS A 33 -1.87 -26.01 6.15
C LYS A 33 -1.52 -25.12 7.34
N SER A 34 -1.11 -23.87 7.09
CA SER A 34 -0.71 -22.93 8.13
C SER A 34 -1.88 -22.54 9.02
N ALA A 35 -1.62 -22.45 10.32
CA ALA A 35 -2.64 -21.97 11.25
C ALA A 35 -2.94 -20.48 11.00
N PRO A 36 -4.16 -19.99 11.31
CA PRO A 36 -4.45 -18.56 11.29
C PRO A 36 -3.40 -17.76 12.08
N GLY A 37 -2.77 -16.78 11.44
CA GLY A 37 -1.71 -15.96 12.02
C GLY A 37 -0.27 -16.48 11.82
N GLU A 38 -0.08 -17.70 11.32
CA GLU A 38 1.24 -18.23 10.95
C GLU A 38 1.67 -17.72 9.58
N ARG A 39 2.65 -16.82 9.55
CA ARG A 39 3.00 -16.04 8.33
C ARG A 39 4.18 -16.58 7.55
N VAL A 40 4.99 -17.48 8.10
CA VAL A 40 6.27 -17.88 7.50
C VAL A 40 6.06 -18.54 6.13
N GLU A 41 5.21 -19.57 6.08
CA GLU A 41 4.94 -20.31 4.84
C GLU A 41 4.15 -19.48 3.83
N ILE A 42 3.24 -18.61 4.30
CA ILE A 42 2.46 -17.70 3.45
C ILE A 42 3.39 -16.69 2.76
N VAL A 43 4.33 -16.09 3.50
CA VAL A 43 5.31 -15.14 2.96
C VAL A 43 6.26 -15.84 1.98
N GLY A 44 6.68 -17.08 2.27
CA GLY A 44 7.50 -17.87 1.35
C GLY A 44 6.78 -18.15 0.03
N TYR A 45 5.51 -18.55 0.10
CA TYR A 45 4.67 -18.77 -1.08
C TYR A 45 4.47 -17.48 -1.90
N GLU A 46 4.18 -16.35 -1.25
CA GLU A 46 4.03 -15.06 -1.95
C GLU A 46 5.32 -14.63 -2.65
N THR A 47 6.47 -14.79 -1.98
CA THR A 47 7.77 -14.42 -2.55
C THR A 47 8.04 -15.19 -3.86
N LEU A 48 7.69 -16.48 -3.89
CA LEU A 48 7.86 -17.31 -5.09
C LEU A 48 6.86 -16.93 -6.19
N CYS A 49 5.60 -16.65 -5.84
CA CYS A 49 4.59 -16.16 -6.79
C CYS A 49 5.02 -14.81 -7.40
N ALA A 50 5.55 -13.90 -6.57
CA ALA A 50 6.09 -12.62 -7.01
C ALA A 50 7.21 -12.77 -8.03
N ALA A 51 8.12 -13.73 -7.82
CA ALA A 51 9.19 -14.01 -8.76
C ALA A 51 8.67 -14.52 -10.11
N LEU A 52 7.62 -15.36 -10.10
CA LEU A 52 6.95 -15.84 -11.32
C LEU A 52 6.25 -14.70 -12.06
N GLU A 53 5.50 -13.85 -11.33
CA GLU A 53 4.85 -12.67 -11.87
C GLU A 53 5.87 -11.71 -12.51
N ALA A 54 7.01 -11.48 -11.85
CA ALA A 54 8.07 -10.62 -12.38
C ALA A 54 8.65 -11.17 -13.70
N LYS A 55 8.88 -12.50 -13.79
CA LYS A 55 9.31 -13.15 -15.04
C LYS A 55 8.28 -12.99 -16.15
N ALA A 56 6.99 -13.18 -15.84
CA ALA A 56 5.90 -12.98 -16.80
C ALA A 56 5.78 -11.52 -17.25
N ALA A 57 5.85 -10.56 -16.32
CA ALA A 57 5.79 -9.13 -16.64
C ALA A 57 6.97 -8.71 -17.52
N ALA A 58 8.19 -9.14 -17.19
CA ALA A 58 9.38 -8.88 -18.00
C ALA A 58 9.24 -9.46 -19.41
N ARG A 59 8.71 -10.68 -19.54
CA ARG A 59 8.44 -11.29 -20.85
C ARG A 59 7.44 -10.47 -21.67
N LEU A 60 6.34 -10.03 -21.06
CA LEU A 60 5.30 -9.25 -21.72
C LEU A 60 5.82 -7.87 -22.19
N LEU A 61 6.71 -7.25 -21.41
CA LEU A 61 7.38 -5.99 -21.78
C LEU A 61 8.32 -6.17 -22.97
N LEU A 62 9.07 -7.28 -23.02
CA LEU A 62 9.99 -7.59 -24.11
C LEU A 62 9.26 -8.01 -25.39
N ASP A 63 8.13 -8.70 -25.26
CA ASP A 63 7.39 -9.25 -26.39
C ASP A 63 5.88 -9.29 -26.09
N ARG A 64 5.18 -8.30 -26.65
CA ARG A 64 3.72 -8.21 -26.51
C ARG A 64 2.97 -9.38 -27.16
N SER A 65 3.59 -10.11 -28.09
CA SER A 65 2.98 -11.31 -28.70
C SER A 65 2.95 -12.51 -27.75
N ALA A 66 3.67 -12.44 -26.62
CA ALA A 66 3.57 -13.42 -25.54
C ALA A 66 2.24 -13.33 -24.78
N ARG A 67 1.44 -12.27 -24.98
CA ARG A 67 0.10 -12.12 -24.42
C ARG A 67 -0.84 -13.16 -25.01
N THR A 68 -1.54 -13.86 -24.13
CA THR A 68 -2.60 -14.82 -24.47
C THR A 68 -3.86 -14.48 -23.68
N PRO A 69 -5.01 -15.08 -24.02
CA PRO A 69 -6.15 -15.11 -23.10
C PRO A 69 -5.72 -15.64 -21.73
N ALA A 70 -6.30 -15.10 -20.67
CA ALA A 70 -6.07 -15.60 -19.32
C ALA A 70 -6.42 -17.10 -19.27
N PRO A 71 -5.60 -17.93 -18.59
CA PRO A 71 -5.98 -19.31 -18.35
C PRO A 71 -7.26 -19.34 -17.52
N ASP A 72 -8.08 -20.38 -17.72
CA ASP A 72 -9.24 -20.63 -16.86
C ASP A 72 -8.73 -20.82 -15.43
N LEU A 73 -9.09 -19.91 -14.53
CA LEU A 73 -8.66 -19.92 -13.14
C LEU A 73 -9.11 -21.19 -12.41
N ALA A 74 -10.22 -21.83 -12.85
CA ALA A 74 -10.66 -23.11 -12.31
C ALA A 74 -9.68 -24.26 -12.61
N THR A 75 -8.86 -24.10 -13.65
CA THR A 75 -7.81 -25.05 -14.05
C THR A 75 -6.40 -24.62 -13.64
N SER A 76 -6.27 -23.44 -13.01
CA SER A 76 -4.98 -22.89 -12.61
C SER A 76 -4.42 -23.59 -11.37
N THR A 77 -3.10 -23.75 -11.32
CA THR A 77 -2.40 -24.28 -10.15
C THR A 77 -2.12 -23.17 -9.14
N ALA A 78 -1.48 -23.53 -8.02
CA ALA A 78 -0.79 -22.58 -7.13
C ALA A 78 -0.02 -21.51 -7.93
N GLY A 79 -0.15 -20.23 -7.59
CA GLY A 79 0.51 -19.14 -8.32
C GLY A 79 -0.11 -18.77 -9.67
N LEU A 80 -1.37 -19.16 -9.94
CA LEU A 80 -2.17 -18.76 -11.11
C LEU A 80 -1.51 -19.06 -12.47
N PHE A 81 -0.88 -20.23 -12.61
CA PHE A 81 -0.31 -20.68 -13.88
C PHE A 81 -0.91 -21.99 -14.36
N VAL A 82 -0.73 -22.30 -15.65
CA VAL A 82 -1.10 -23.57 -16.29
C VAL A 82 0.06 -24.07 -17.16
N ARG A 83 0.39 -25.36 -17.07
CA ARG A 83 1.36 -26.01 -17.96
C ARG A 83 0.65 -26.58 -19.18
N ARG A 84 1.16 -26.30 -20.39
CA ARG A 84 0.70 -26.87 -21.67
C ARG A 84 1.90 -27.41 -22.45
N GLY A 85 2.24 -28.67 -22.21
CA GLY A 85 3.43 -29.29 -22.79
C GLY A 85 4.70 -28.58 -22.33
N ALA A 86 5.45 -27.99 -23.26
CA ALA A 86 6.66 -27.21 -23.00
C ALA A 86 6.40 -25.71 -22.71
N GLU A 87 5.13 -25.29 -22.68
CA GLU A 87 4.74 -23.91 -22.38
C GLU A 87 4.15 -23.79 -20.98
N VAL A 88 4.40 -22.64 -20.35
CA VAL A 88 3.77 -22.24 -19.10
C VAL A 88 3.02 -20.94 -19.35
N ILE A 89 1.72 -20.93 -19.07
CA ILE A 89 0.90 -19.71 -19.15
C ILE A 89 0.71 -19.21 -17.73
N VAL A 90 1.21 -18.01 -17.44
CA VAL A 90 1.04 -17.34 -16.14
C VAL A 90 -0.06 -16.30 -16.29
N ALA A 91 -1.06 -16.30 -15.40
CA ALA A 91 -2.05 -15.24 -15.35
C ALA A 91 -1.44 -14.01 -14.67
N LEU A 92 -1.46 -12.86 -15.36
CA LEU A 92 -1.11 -11.57 -14.79
C LEU A 92 -2.36 -10.69 -14.70
N ARG A 93 -2.55 -10.07 -13.54
CA ARG A 93 -3.52 -8.98 -13.38
C ARG A 93 -2.84 -7.66 -13.72
N LEU A 94 -3.47 -6.91 -14.61
CA LEU A 94 -3.01 -5.61 -15.08
C LEU A 94 -3.99 -4.56 -14.54
N PRO A 95 -3.73 -4.00 -13.35
CA PRO A 95 -4.70 -3.14 -12.65
C PRO A 95 -4.98 -1.81 -13.37
N LEU A 96 -4.14 -1.45 -14.35
CA LEU A 96 -4.23 -0.20 -15.12
C LEU A 96 -4.76 -0.40 -16.54
N GLU A 97 -5.03 -1.64 -16.95
CA GLU A 97 -5.63 -1.91 -18.26
C GLU A 97 -7.15 -2.10 -18.09
N PRO A 98 -7.98 -1.44 -18.92
CA PRO A 98 -9.43 -1.69 -18.92
C PRO A 98 -9.70 -3.18 -19.22
N GLY A 99 -10.45 -3.83 -18.33
CA GLY A 99 -10.86 -5.22 -18.42
C GLY A 99 -12.36 -5.39 -18.17
N GLU A 100 -12.77 -6.64 -17.87
CA GLU A 100 -14.15 -7.01 -17.49
C GLU A 100 -14.23 -7.66 -16.11
N VAL A 101 -13.12 -7.70 -15.34
CA VAL A 101 -13.12 -8.26 -13.99
C VAL A 101 -14.17 -7.54 -13.15
N ARG A 102 -15.30 -8.22 -12.98
CA ARG A 102 -16.26 -7.90 -11.94
C ARG A 102 -15.45 -7.87 -10.66
N ARG A 103 -15.53 -6.76 -9.91
CA ARG A 103 -15.10 -6.72 -8.51
C ARG A 103 -15.48 -8.05 -7.92
N SER A 104 -14.55 -8.69 -7.23
CA SER A 104 -14.85 -9.85 -6.42
C SER A 104 -15.97 -9.44 -5.47
N VAL A 105 -17.22 -9.61 -5.92
CA VAL A 105 -18.38 -9.83 -5.07
C VAL A 105 -18.25 -11.29 -4.63
N ALA A 106 -17.07 -11.67 -4.14
CA ALA A 106 -17.03 -12.72 -3.17
C ALA A 106 -17.93 -12.16 -2.07
N GLY A 107 -19.16 -12.67 -1.97
CA GLY A 107 -20.05 -12.46 -0.83
C GLY A 107 -19.47 -13.06 0.45
N VAL A 108 -18.15 -12.96 0.61
CA VAL A 108 -17.33 -13.34 1.72
C VAL A 108 -17.11 -12.02 2.45
N ALA A 109 -17.97 -11.77 3.43
CA ALA A 109 -17.67 -10.76 4.43
C ALA A 109 -16.25 -11.04 4.95
N ALA A 110 -15.44 -10.00 5.14
CA ALA A 110 -14.16 -10.14 5.80
C ALA A 110 -14.37 -10.96 7.10
N PRO A 111 -13.58 -12.01 7.35
CA PRO A 111 -13.74 -12.79 8.57
C PRO A 111 -13.62 -11.86 9.77
N ALA A 112 -14.40 -12.15 10.82
CA ALA A 112 -14.34 -11.36 12.03
C ALA A 112 -12.88 -11.25 12.49
N PRO A 113 -12.37 -10.03 12.75
CA PRO A 113 -10.98 -9.83 13.10
C PRO A 113 -10.61 -10.65 14.33
N ALA A 114 -9.32 -10.99 14.44
CA ALA A 114 -8.81 -11.60 15.67
C ALA A 114 -9.17 -10.69 16.85
N SER A 115 -9.69 -11.28 17.94
CA SER A 115 -10.07 -10.52 19.13
C SER A 115 -8.90 -9.62 19.53
N PRO A 116 -9.13 -8.30 19.67
CA PRO A 116 -8.07 -7.41 20.10
C PRO A 116 -7.54 -7.93 21.42
N VAL A 117 -6.22 -8.11 21.51
CA VAL A 117 -5.58 -8.23 22.81
C VAL A 117 -5.95 -6.93 23.52
N GLU A 118 -6.59 -7.03 24.69
CA GLU A 118 -6.84 -5.89 25.58
C GLU A 118 -5.47 -5.31 26.01
N MET A 119 -4.87 -4.53 25.11
CA MET A 119 -3.87 -3.57 25.51
C MET A 119 -4.64 -2.49 26.25
N ARG A 120 -4.22 -2.22 27.50
CA ARG A 120 -4.67 -1.06 28.26
C ARG A 120 -4.19 0.20 27.53
N ASP A 121 -4.83 0.54 26.43
CA ASP A 121 -4.74 1.85 25.79
C ASP A 121 -5.58 2.78 26.66
N ASP A 122 -4.95 3.36 27.67
CA ASP A 122 -5.55 4.52 28.28
C ASP A 122 -5.64 5.61 27.21
N ILE A 123 -6.82 6.22 27.05
CA ILE A 123 -7.04 7.37 26.15
C ILE A 123 -6.00 8.48 26.39
N HIS A 124 -5.37 8.49 27.57
CA HIS A 124 -4.25 9.34 27.94
C HIS A 124 -2.96 9.02 27.18
N GLY A 125 -2.59 7.75 26.99
CA GLY A 125 -1.39 7.35 26.26
C GLY A 125 -1.38 7.82 24.81
N ARG A 126 -2.49 7.60 24.08
CA ARG A 126 -2.60 8.04 22.67
C ARG A 126 -2.54 9.56 22.53
N ARG A 127 -3.25 10.31 23.39
CA ARG A 127 -3.23 11.78 23.39
C ARG A 127 -1.84 12.32 23.73
N LEU A 128 -1.13 11.67 24.64
CA LEU A 128 0.24 12.05 25.01
C LEU A 128 1.21 11.80 23.85
N VAL A 129 1.12 10.64 23.17
CA VAL A 129 1.95 10.34 21.99
C VAL A 129 1.69 11.36 20.87
N GLU A 130 0.43 11.68 20.61
CA GLU A 130 0.07 12.71 19.64
C GLU A 130 0.66 14.08 20.00
N ALA A 131 0.48 14.54 21.24
CA ALA A 131 1.01 15.83 21.69
C ALA A 131 2.53 15.90 21.55
N ARG A 132 3.26 14.84 21.97
CA ARG A 132 4.72 14.77 21.84
C ARG A 132 5.18 14.78 20.38
N PHE A 133 4.47 14.08 19.50
CA PHE A 133 4.82 14.07 18.08
C PHE A 133 4.57 15.43 17.43
N ARG A 134 3.49 16.14 17.81
CA ARG A 134 3.23 17.52 17.36
C ARG A 134 4.32 18.48 17.84
N GLU A 135 4.68 18.43 19.12
CA GLU A 135 5.75 19.27 19.69
C GLU A 135 7.08 19.03 18.96
N GLN A 136 7.40 17.77 18.67
CA GLN A 136 8.59 17.44 17.88
C GLN A 136 8.54 18.05 16.48
N LEU A 137 7.40 17.98 15.77
CA LEU A 137 7.27 18.59 14.45
C LEU A 137 7.38 20.11 14.51
N GLU A 138 6.78 20.78 15.49
CA GLU A 138 6.94 22.23 15.65
C GLU A 138 8.41 22.61 15.90
N ALA A 139 9.12 21.88 16.76
CA ALA A 139 10.56 22.10 17.00
C ALA A 139 11.38 21.86 15.73
N ALA A 140 11.11 20.76 15.02
CA ALA A 140 11.79 20.41 13.78
C ALA A 140 11.50 21.39 12.63
N ILE A 141 10.37 22.10 12.67
CA ILE A 141 10.08 23.16 11.70
C ILE A 141 10.73 24.49 12.12
N ALA A 142 10.78 24.80 13.42
CA ALA A 142 11.40 26.03 13.90
C ALA A 142 12.91 26.06 13.59
N GLU A 143 13.62 24.93 13.76
CA GLU A 143 15.08 24.87 13.60
C GLU A 143 15.54 23.59 12.86
N PRO A 144 15.15 23.37 11.59
CA PRO A 144 15.32 22.08 10.92
C PRO A 144 16.76 21.53 10.96
N GLY A 145 16.93 20.37 11.57
CA GLY A 145 18.21 19.66 11.63
C GLY A 145 19.28 20.27 12.54
N ARG A 146 18.94 21.27 13.38
CA ARG A 146 19.90 21.86 14.34
C ARG A 146 20.41 20.84 15.35
N ASP A 147 19.51 20.02 15.88
CA ASP A 147 19.81 18.96 16.84
C ASP A 147 18.84 17.77 16.73
N ARG A 148 18.96 16.80 17.64
CA ARG A 148 18.09 15.60 17.68
C ARG A 148 16.62 15.91 17.99
N SER A 149 16.32 17.05 18.61
CA SER A 149 14.94 17.49 18.84
C SER A 149 14.34 18.18 17.63
N SER A 150 15.20 18.59 16.68
CA SER A 150 14.84 19.31 15.47
C SER A 150 14.75 18.42 14.22
N VAL A 151 14.43 17.14 14.42
CA VAL A 151 14.18 16.16 13.36
C VAL A 151 12.85 15.45 13.63
N MET A 152 12.19 14.99 12.57
CA MET A 152 11.00 14.15 12.69
C MET A 152 11.42 12.71 13.03
N SER A 153 10.89 12.16 14.12
CA SER A 153 11.04 10.75 14.47
C SER A 153 9.67 10.07 14.50
N PRO A 154 9.33 9.26 13.49
CA PRO A 154 8.05 8.55 13.47
C PRO A 154 8.03 7.34 14.41
N SER A 155 9.16 7.00 15.05
CA SER A 155 9.32 5.78 15.82
C SER A 155 8.49 5.75 17.11
N GLY A 156 7.64 4.73 17.25
CA GLY A 156 6.71 4.56 18.36
C GLY A 156 5.40 5.34 18.20
N VAL A 157 5.12 5.90 17.02
CA VAL A 157 3.90 6.68 16.76
C VAL A 157 2.89 5.80 16.04
N HIS A 158 1.71 5.64 16.64
CA HIS A 158 0.62 4.88 16.05
C HIS A 158 0.25 5.42 14.66
N ASN A 159 0.03 4.54 13.68
CA ASN A 159 -0.14 4.91 12.26
C ASN A 159 -1.22 5.98 12.01
N ARG A 160 -2.34 5.89 12.73
CA ARG A 160 -3.42 6.90 12.68
C ARG A 160 -2.95 8.27 13.15
N VAL A 161 -2.30 8.33 14.31
CA VAL A 161 -1.74 9.58 14.85
C VAL A 161 -0.69 10.14 13.89
N LEU A 162 0.22 9.29 13.41
CA LEU A 162 1.26 9.67 12.46
C LEU A 162 0.64 10.28 11.19
N THR A 163 -0.32 9.58 10.57
CA THR A 163 -0.97 10.03 9.33
C THR A 163 -1.76 11.32 9.53
N GLU A 164 -2.60 11.40 10.57
CA GLU A 164 -3.45 12.57 10.81
C GLU A 164 -2.63 13.80 11.19
N VAL A 165 -1.56 13.65 11.98
CA VAL A 165 -0.68 14.77 12.33
C VAL A 165 0.11 15.24 11.10
N LEU A 166 0.68 14.32 10.30
CA LEU A 166 1.39 14.69 9.07
C LEU A 166 0.49 15.45 8.09
N TRP A 167 -0.78 15.05 7.96
CA TRP A 167 -1.77 15.75 7.13
C TRP A 167 -1.91 17.22 7.55
N GLN A 168 -2.08 17.46 8.86
CA GLN A 168 -2.24 18.82 9.39
C GLN A 168 -1.01 19.69 9.13
N PHE A 169 0.20 19.13 9.30
CA PHE A 169 1.43 19.88 9.08
C PHE A 169 1.78 20.06 7.60
N ALA A 170 1.33 19.18 6.70
CA ALA A 170 1.48 19.36 5.27
C ALA A 170 0.62 20.52 4.72
N GLY A 171 -0.56 20.76 5.29
CA GLY A 171 -1.56 21.71 4.79
C GLY A 171 -1.47 23.18 5.24
N ARG A 172 -0.54 23.57 6.12
CA ARG A 172 -0.50 24.94 6.69
C ARG A 172 0.02 25.98 5.69
N GLN A 173 -0.88 26.49 4.84
CA GLN A 173 -0.62 27.38 3.70
C GLN A 173 -0.04 28.77 4.03
N GLU A 174 -0.35 29.31 5.21
CA GLU A 174 0.05 30.69 5.56
C GLU A 174 1.50 30.79 6.05
N GLN A 175 2.25 29.70 5.97
CA GLN A 175 3.60 29.58 6.47
C GLN A 175 4.53 29.13 5.33
N GLN A 176 5.81 29.51 5.41
CA GLN A 176 6.77 29.07 4.40
C GLN A 176 6.89 27.55 4.38
N PRO A 177 6.95 26.91 3.19
CA PRO A 177 7.25 25.50 3.07
C PRO A 177 8.57 25.15 3.76
N VAL A 178 8.59 24.04 4.49
CA VAL A 178 9.79 23.56 5.20
C VAL A 178 10.00 22.08 4.89
N ARG A 179 11.26 21.70 4.69
CA ARG A 179 11.68 20.30 4.59
C ARG A 179 12.30 19.89 5.93
N VAL A 180 11.76 18.83 6.53
CA VAL A 180 12.16 18.35 7.85
C VAL A 180 12.90 17.02 7.72
N PRO A 181 14.13 16.90 8.26
CA PRO A 181 14.85 15.63 8.26
C PRO A 181 14.09 14.54 9.01
N VAL A 182 14.11 13.32 8.46
CA VAL A 182 13.48 12.15 9.07
C VAL A 182 14.56 11.23 9.62
N VAL A 183 14.52 10.97 10.93
CA VAL A 183 15.49 10.13 11.64
C VAL A 183 14.75 9.08 12.45
N TYR A 184 15.18 7.83 12.33
CA TYR A 184 14.56 6.68 12.98
C TYR A 184 15.25 6.31 14.30
N ARG A 185 14.59 5.48 15.11
CA ARG A 185 15.10 5.01 16.42
C ARG A 185 16.47 4.33 16.34
N ASP A 186 16.79 3.68 15.22
CA ASP A 186 18.10 3.06 14.98
C ASP A 186 19.21 4.09 14.63
N GLY A 187 18.88 5.38 14.62
CA GLY A 187 19.77 6.48 14.27
C GLY A 187 19.93 6.69 12.76
N SER A 188 19.30 5.86 11.93
CA SER A 188 19.35 6.03 10.48
C SER A 188 18.51 7.24 10.04
N ARG A 189 19.01 7.98 9.05
CA ARG A 189 18.36 9.16 8.48
C ARG A 189 17.93 8.85 7.05
N ALA A 190 16.68 9.17 6.70
CA ALA A 190 16.17 9.04 5.35
C ALA A 190 16.95 9.96 4.38
N GLU A 191 17.17 9.51 3.15
CA GLU A 191 17.81 10.31 2.10
C GLU A 191 17.01 11.59 1.80
N ALA A 192 15.67 11.49 1.81
CA ALA A 192 14.77 12.61 1.57
C ALA A 192 14.15 13.15 2.86
N ASP A 193 14.17 14.47 2.99
CA ASP A 193 13.45 15.19 4.05
C ASP A 193 11.94 15.20 3.75
N PHE A 194 11.12 15.23 4.79
CA PHE A 194 9.66 15.27 4.66
C PHE A 194 9.18 16.71 4.37
N PRO A 195 8.41 16.95 3.30
CA PRO A 195 7.88 18.26 2.97
C PRO A 195 6.64 18.60 3.82
N LEU A 196 6.69 19.74 4.51
CA LEU A 196 5.60 20.28 5.33
C LEU A 196 5.23 21.70 4.86
N ARG A 197 4.03 22.16 5.23
CA ARG A 197 3.51 23.51 4.92
C ARG A 197 3.52 23.82 3.42
N CYS A 198 3.19 22.83 2.60
CA CYS A 198 3.38 22.90 1.15
C CYS A 198 2.13 22.58 0.32
N LEU A 199 1.01 22.21 0.96
CA LEU A 199 -0.23 21.82 0.26
C LEU A 199 -1.42 22.71 0.61
N THR A 200 -2.32 22.90 -0.36
CA THR A 200 -3.69 23.41 -0.14
C THR A 200 -4.63 22.23 0.05
N LEU A 201 -4.73 21.70 1.26
CA LEU A 201 -5.55 20.50 1.50
C LEU A 201 -7.05 20.81 1.44
N VAL A 202 -7.83 19.82 1.01
CA VAL A 202 -9.30 19.84 1.03
C VAL A 202 -9.85 18.60 1.67
N ASP A 203 -10.98 18.76 2.34
CA ASP A 203 -11.67 17.68 3.05
C ASP A 203 -12.77 17.02 2.20
N GLU A 204 -13.11 17.63 1.06
CA GLU A 204 -14.17 17.14 0.17
C GLU A 204 -13.61 16.21 -0.90
N LEU A 205 -14.17 15.00 -0.95
CA LEU A 205 -13.95 14.05 -2.03
C LEU A 205 -14.73 14.46 -3.28
N ARG A 206 -14.13 14.26 -4.47
CA ARG A 206 -14.84 14.40 -5.74
C ARG A 206 -16.00 13.42 -5.86
N ASP A 207 -16.92 13.71 -6.78
CA ASP A 207 -17.90 12.68 -7.17
C ASP A 207 -17.16 11.53 -7.87
N SER A 208 -17.53 10.28 -7.60
CA SER A 208 -16.97 9.11 -8.28
C SER A 208 -17.17 9.17 -9.80
N ALA A 209 -18.17 9.91 -10.31
CA ALA A 209 -18.35 10.17 -11.74
C ALA A 209 -17.21 11.03 -12.36
N GLN A 210 -16.43 11.73 -11.54
CA GLN A 210 -15.31 12.58 -11.97
C GLN A 210 -13.95 11.86 -11.91
N LEU A 211 -13.93 10.61 -11.43
CA LEU A 211 -12.73 9.81 -11.31
C LEU A 211 -12.52 8.96 -12.56
N ASP A 212 -11.29 8.96 -13.04
CA ASP A 212 -10.84 8.03 -14.07
C ASP A 212 -10.54 6.66 -13.45
N LEU A 213 -10.09 6.64 -12.19
CA LEU A 213 -9.72 5.42 -11.47
C LEU A 213 -10.02 5.52 -9.97
N GLU A 214 -10.53 4.43 -9.40
CA GLU A 214 -10.79 4.29 -7.97
C GLU A 214 -10.35 2.89 -7.53
N LEU A 215 -9.40 2.83 -6.58
CA LEU A 215 -8.83 1.57 -6.07
C LEU A 215 -8.86 1.51 -4.55
N ARG A 216 -8.99 0.29 -4.02
CA ARG A 216 -8.90 -0.09 -2.61
C ARG A 216 -7.66 -0.94 -2.43
N LEU A 217 -6.67 -0.46 -1.68
CA LEU A 217 -5.39 -1.16 -1.55
C LEU A 217 -5.00 -1.29 -0.08
N THR A 218 -4.49 -2.46 0.31
CA THR A 218 -3.71 -2.55 1.55
C THR A 218 -2.38 -1.84 1.35
N LEU A 219 -1.84 -1.21 2.39
CA LEU A 219 -0.52 -0.57 2.30
C LEU A 219 0.58 -1.62 2.11
N LEU A 220 0.49 -2.76 2.82
CA LEU A 220 1.42 -3.90 2.72
C LEU A 220 0.64 -5.22 2.52
N SER A 221 1.12 -6.07 1.61
CA SER A 221 0.58 -7.42 1.39
C SER A 221 0.68 -8.31 2.64
N ILE A 222 -0.29 -9.22 2.84
CA ILE A 222 -0.21 -10.35 3.81
C ILE A 222 -0.05 -9.91 5.28
N ARG A 223 -0.14 -8.60 5.58
CA ARG A 223 -0.13 -8.11 6.96
C ARG A 223 -1.45 -8.40 7.68
N HIS A 224 -2.54 -8.42 6.91
CA HIS A 224 -3.91 -8.70 7.34
C HIS A 224 -4.58 -9.52 6.24
N THR A 225 -4.33 -10.84 6.22
CA THR A 225 -4.85 -11.75 5.18
C THR A 225 -6.38 -11.78 5.14
N GLU A 226 -7.04 -11.38 6.23
CA GLU A 226 -8.47 -11.14 6.31
C GLU A 226 -8.97 -10.05 5.35
N MET A 227 -8.09 -9.14 4.90
CA MET A 227 -8.41 -8.04 3.99
C MET A 227 -8.22 -8.40 2.52
N ASP A 228 -7.44 -9.43 2.22
CA ASP A 228 -7.12 -9.81 0.84
C ASP A 228 -8.37 -10.06 -0.04
N PRO A 229 -9.51 -10.56 0.48
CA PRO A 229 -10.73 -10.73 -0.33
C PRO A 229 -11.47 -9.43 -0.70
N VAL A 230 -11.23 -8.33 0.03
CA VAL A 230 -12.03 -7.10 -0.03
C VAL A 230 -11.29 -5.91 -0.63
N VAL A 231 -9.96 -6.00 -0.80
CA VAL A 231 -9.14 -5.00 -1.48
C VAL A 231 -8.81 -5.43 -2.91
N ASP A 232 -8.58 -4.45 -3.79
CA ASP A 232 -8.16 -4.68 -5.18
C ASP A 232 -6.69 -5.17 -5.25
N GLY A 233 -5.89 -4.85 -4.23
CA GLY A 233 -4.50 -5.32 -4.14
C GLY A 233 -3.73 -4.73 -2.97
N ALA A 234 -2.40 -4.79 -3.06
CA ALA A 234 -1.48 -4.19 -2.10
C ALA A 234 -0.59 -3.14 -2.78
N TRP A 235 -0.38 -2.00 -2.12
CA TRP A 235 0.53 -0.96 -2.59
C TRP A 235 1.98 -1.44 -2.53
N LEU A 236 2.37 -2.12 -1.45
CA LEU A 236 3.73 -2.62 -1.22
C LEU A 236 3.70 -4.13 -0.98
N ARG A 237 4.73 -4.84 -1.47
CA ARG A 237 4.95 -6.23 -1.13
C ARG A 237 5.66 -6.34 0.23
N ASN A 238 5.12 -7.13 1.14
CA ASN A 238 5.70 -7.32 2.46
C ASN A 238 7.08 -8.01 2.39
N SER A 239 7.29 -8.90 1.42
CA SER A 239 8.59 -9.56 1.16
C SER A 239 9.70 -8.59 0.74
N GLU A 240 9.35 -7.44 0.16
CA GLU A 240 10.30 -6.38 -0.14
C GLU A 240 10.48 -5.48 1.07
N VAL A 241 9.39 -4.98 1.65
CA VAL A 241 9.47 -4.00 2.75
C VAL A 241 10.09 -4.59 4.02
N SER A 242 9.83 -5.86 4.33
CA SER A 242 10.31 -6.52 5.56
C SER A 242 11.74 -7.08 5.47
N ARG A 243 12.50 -6.75 4.41
CA ARG A 243 13.91 -7.15 4.30
C ARG A 243 14.74 -6.51 5.43
N PRO A 244 15.68 -7.24 6.06
CA PRO A 244 16.56 -6.68 7.07
C PRO A 244 17.42 -5.54 6.49
N ARG A 245 17.16 -4.31 6.95
CA ARG A 245 17.92 -3.10 6.62
C ARG A 245 17.60 -1.98 7.62
N PRO A 246 18.42 -0.93 7.73
CA PRO A 246 18.10 0.25 8.52
C PRO A 246 16.73 0.84 8.16
N ALA A 247 16.02 1.38 9.15
CA ALA A 247 14.66 1.86 8.98
C ALA A 247 14.55 2.96 7.91
N ALA A 248 15.51 3.87 7.85
CA ALA A 248 15.61 4.89 6.80
C ALA A 248 15.70 4.30 5.38
N GLN A 249 16.42 3.19 5.21
CA GLN A 249 16.52 2.55 3.89
C GLN A 249 15.19 1.91 3.47
N THR A 250 14.39 1.44 4.43
CA THR A 250 13.03 0.96 4.15
C THR A 250 12.11 2.12 3.78
N ASP A 251 12.18 3.25 4.49
CA ASP A 251 11.47 4.49 4.12
C ASP A 251 11.83 4.92 2.69
N ASP A 252 13.12 5.07 2.39
CA ASP A 252 13.57 5.51 1.06
C ASP A 252 13.18 4.54 -0.06
N PHE A 253 13.14 3.24 0.24
CA PHE A 253 12.59 2.24 -0.67
C PHE A 253 11.09 2.47 -0.92
N VAL A 254 10.30 2.64 0.14
CA VAL A 254 8.86 2.87 0.02
C VAL A 254 8.55 4.18 -0.68
N TYR A 255 9.29 5.25 -0.35
CA TYR A 255 9.16 6.55 -1.00
C TYR A 255 9.39 6.46 -2.51
N ARG A 256 10.55 5.92 -2.94
CA ARG A 256 10.87 5.78 -4.38
C ARG A 256 9.87 4.89 -5.11
N THR A 257 9.47 3.80 -4.49
CA THR A 257 8.49 2.86 -5.05
C THR A 257 7.13 3.56 -5.22
N SER A 258 6.69 4.31 -4.21
CA SER A 258 5.43 5.04 -4.23
C SER A 258 5.43 6.18 -5.25
N VAL A 259 6.54 6.92 -5.41
CA VAL A 259 6.67 7.94 -6.47
C VAL A 259 6.49 7.30 -7.84
N SER A 260 7.20 6.21 -8.12
CA SER A 260 7.10 5.49 -9.40
C SER A 260 5.68 4.96 -9.64
N GLN A 261 5.08 4.32 -8.63
CA GLN A 261 3.72 3.80 -8.74
C GLN A 261 2.68 4.90 -8.95
N LEU A 262 2.78 6.04 -8.25
CA LEU A 262 1.87 7.18 -8.45
C LEU A 262 2.02 7.78 -9.85
N ASP A 263 3.25 7.96 -10.34
CA ASP A 263 3.49 8.48 -11.68
C ASP A 263 2.90 7.54 -12.76
N VAL A 264 3.06 6.22 -12.59
CA VAL A 264 2.50 5.22 -13.51
C VAL A 264 0.96 5.19 -13.41
N LEU A 265 0.42 5.08 -12.20
CA LEU A 265 -1.01 4.98 -11.91
C LEU A 265 -1.80 6.18 -12.42
N THR A 266 -1.26 7.38 -12.22
CA THR A 266 -1.93 8.64 -12.59
C THR A 266 -1.59 9.10 -14.00
N GLN A 267 -0.75 8.35 -14.73
CA GLN A 267 -0.15 8.78 -15.99
C GLN A 267 0.45 10.18 -15.88
N GLN A 268 1.31 10.37 -14.89
CA GLN A 268 2.00 11.62 -14.57
C GLN A 268 1.02 12.79 -14.32
N GLY A 269 -0.05 12.52 -13.57
CA GLY A 269 -1.07 13.52 -13.22
C GLY A 269 -2.10 13.81 -14.31
N THR A 270 -2.17 12.99 -15.36
CA THR A 270 -3.21 13.12 -16.39
C THR A 270 -4.56 12.62 -15.88
N LEU A 271 -4.56 11.52 -15.13
CA LEU A 271 -5.77 10.87 -14.60
C LEU A 271 -6.18 11.43 -13.22
N ASN A 272 -7.49 11.44 -12.99
CA ASN A 272 -8.11 11.69 -11.70
C ASN A 272 -8.26 10.36 -10.95
N VAL A 273 -7.45 10.17 -9.90
CA VAL A 273 -7.36 8.89 -9.19
C VAL A 273 -7.77 9.06 -7.73
N ARG A 274 -8.56 8.11 -7.22
CA ARG A 274 -8.80 7.92 -5.79
C ARG A 274 -8.22 6.60 -5.30
N LEU A 275 -7.51 6.66 -4.18
CA LEU A 275 -6.97 5.51 -3.48
C LEU A 275 -7.53 5.43 -2.06
N TYR A 276 -8.19 4.32 -1.73
CA TYR A 276 -8.44 3.93 -0.34
C TYR A 276 -7.25 3.10 0.13
N ILE A 277 -6.50 3.57 1.12
CA ILE A 277 -5.27 2.94 1.60
C ILE A 277 -5.49 2.37 3.00
N PHE A 278 -5.65 1.07 3.08
CA PHE A 278 -5.81 0.35 4.34
C PHE A 278 -4.45 0.12 5.01
N GLN A 279 -4.25 0.77 6.16
CA GLN A 279 -2.94 0.80 6.79
C GLN A 279 -2.73 -0.30 7.81
N THR A 280 -1.51 -0.86 7.80
CA THR A 280 -1.16 -2.06 8.57
C THR A 280 -0.02 -1.82 9.58
N GLY A 281 0.16 -0.59 10.05
CA GLY A 281 0.97 -0.26 11.24
C GLY A 281 2.50 -0.11 11.07
N LEU A 282 3.07 -0.23 9.86
CA LEU A 282 4.52 -0.05 9.68
C LEU A 282 4.89 1.41 9.40
N GLU A 283 5.53 2.07 10.36
CA GLU A 283 5.86 3.50 10.34
C GLU A 283 6.67 3.92 9.11
N THR A 284 7.73 3.18 8.76
CA THR A 284 8.57 3.46 7.58
C THR A 284 7.77 3.42 6.28
N ALA A 285 6.78 2.53 6.19
CA ALA A 285 5.90 2.45 5.04
C ALA A 285 4.92 3.62 4.98
N VAL A 286 4.34 4.01 6.12
CA VAL A 286 3.42 5.16 6.21
C VAL A 286 4.15 6.45 5.84
N VAL A 287 5.34 6.70 6.41
CA VAL A 287 6.12 7.90 6.13
C VAL A 287 6.55 7.97 4.68
N GLY A 288 7.17 6.90 4.15
CA GLY A 288 7.63 6.88 2.76
C GLY A 288 6.48 7.08 1.76
N PHE A 289 5.32 6.44 2.03
CA PHE A 289 4.14 6.57 1.18
C PHE A 289 3.58 8.00 1.20
N PHE A 290 3.31 8.57 2.38
CA PHE A 290 2.74 9.92 2.44
C PHE A 290 3.71 11.01 2.02
N ARG A 291 5.03 10.81 2.16
CA ARG A 291 6.02 11.70 1.55
C ARG A 291 5.83 11.76 0.03
N ALA A 292 5.68 10.60 -0.62
CA ALA A 292 5.41 10.53 -2.06
C ALA A 292 4.06 11.17 -2.42
N VAL A 293 3.02 10.96 -1.61
CA VAL A 293 1.70 11.59 -1.79
C VAL A 293 1.80 13.11 -1.72
N VAL A 294 2.50 13.66 -0.73
CA VAL A 294 2.65 15.11 -0.59
C VAL A 294 3.38 15.71 -1.80
N GLU A 295 4.51 15.12 -2.20
CA GLU A 295 5.23 15.62 -3.37
C GLU A 295 4.43 15.47 -4.67
N PHE A 296 3.64 14.40 -4.80
CA PHE A 296 2.73 14.23 -5.94
C PHE A 296 1.64 15.30 -5.95
N LEU A 297 0.96 15.54 -4.81
CA LEU A 297 -0.09 16.55 -4.70
C LEU A 297 0.41 17.98 -4.94
N GLY A 298 1.68 18.26 -4.57
CA GLY A 298 2.33 19.53 -4.90
C GLY A 298 2.64 19.70 -6.38
N ARG A 299 3.01 18.61 -7.08
CA ARG A 299 3.29 18.62 -8.54
C ARG A 299 2.01 18.60 -9.39
N HIS A 300 0.97 17.91 -8.92
CA HIS A 300 -0.26 17.65 -9.68
C HIS A 300 -1.52 17.93 -8.83
N PRO A 301 -1.81 19.21 -8.53
CA PRO A 301 -2.94 19.56 -7.68
C PRO A 301 -4.28 19.06 -8.24
N GLY A 302 -5.13 18.53 -7.36
CA GLY A 302 -6.45 18.01 -7.71
C GLY A 302 -6.47 16.78 -8.61
N ARG A 303 -5.35 16.04 -8.73
CA ARG A 303 -5.28 14.80 -9.52
C ARG A 303 -5.42 13.54 -8.67
N LEU A 304 -4.93 13.56 -7.45
CA LEU A 304 -4.95 12.42 -6.53
C LEU A 304 -5.82 12.71 -5.30
N GLU A 305 -6.58 11.71 -4.86
CA GLU A 305 -7.22 11.65 -3.55
C GLU A 305 -6.75 10.38 -2.83
N VAL A 306 -6.18 10.51 -1.65
CA VAL A 306 -5.84 9.37 -0.79
C VAL A 306 -6.68 9.40 0.48
N VAL A 307 -7.47 8.35 0.68
CA VAL A 307 -8.29 8.15 1.88
C VAL A 307 -7.62 7.06 2.73
N PRO A 308 -6.93 7.40 3.82
CA PRO A 308 -6.39 6.41 4.74
C PRO A 308 -7.54 5.69 5.46
N MET A 309 -7.46 4.37 5.54
CA MET A 309 -8.41 3.52 6.26
C MET A 309 -7.68 2.87 7.45
N PHE A 310 -8.22 3.05 8.65
CA PHE A 310 -7.66 2.53 9.89
C PHE A 310 -8.58 1.51 10.52
N TYR A 311 -8.02 0.50 11.17
CA TYR A 311 -8.82 -0.43 11.97
C TYR A 311 -9.55 0.31 13.11
N ALA A 312 -10.82 -0.01 13.31
CA ALA A 312 -11.69 0.54 14.34
C ALA A 312 -12.60 -0.59 14.85
N ALA A 313 -12.40 -1.01 16.10
CA ALA A 313 -13.15 -2.11 16.70
C ALA A 313 -14.66 -1.82 16.89
N ASP A 314 -15.05 -0.54 16.88
CA ASP A 314 -16.42 -0.08 17.19
C ASP A 314 -17.10 0.64 16.00
N ALA A 315 -16.71 0.39 14.74
CA ALA A 315 -17.25 1.09 13.57
C ALA A 315 -18.70 0.68 13.18
N GLY A 316 -19.55 0.37 14.17
CA GLY A 316 -20.98 0.16 13.97
C GLY A 316 -21.70 1.48 13.70
N GLY A 317 -22.05 1.74 12.43
CA GLY A 317 -22.93 2.86 12.05
C GLY A 317 -22.47 3.71 10.85
N SER A 318 -21.44 3.29 10.12
CA SER A 318 -20.94 4.00 8.94
C SER A 318 -21.75 3.72 7.67
N VAL A 319 -21.76 4.67 6.73
CA VAL A 319 -22.51 4.61 5.46
C VAL A 319 -21.51 4.62 4.29
N GLY A 320 -21.65 3.71 3.32
CA GLY A 320 -20.81 3.67 2.12
C GLY A 320 -19.76 2.56 2.13
N VAL A 321 -18.52 2.82 1.65
CA VAL A 321 -17.43 1.80 1.67
C VAL A 321 -17.23 1.26 3.08
N GLU A 322 -17.41 2.09 4.09
CA GLU A 322 -17.26 1.71 5.50
C GLU A 322 -18.29 0.65 5.98
N GLU A 323 -19.43 0.50 5.31
CA GLU A 323 -20.43 -0.54 5.62
C GLU A 323 -19.98 -1.93 5.15
N GLU A 324 -19.22 -1.98 4.05
CA GLU A 324 -18.55 -3.18 3.53
C GLU A 324 -17.34 -3.58 4.41
N PHE A 325 -16.81 -2.62 5.18
CA PHE A 325 -15.66 -2.78 6.07
C PHE A 325 -15.99 -2.30 7.49
N ALA A 326 -17.00 -2.90 8.12
CA ALA A 326 -17.52 -2.53 9.45
C ALA A 326 -16.47 -2.50 10.60
N SER A 327 -15.22 -2.89 10.33
CA SER A 327 -14.08 -2.84 11.25
C SER A 327 -13.06 -1.75 10.90
N PHE A 328 -13.34 -0.86 9.94
CA PHE A 328 -12.45 0.20 9.50
C PHE A 328 -13.14 1.57 9.49
N ALA A 329 -12.39 2.60 9.87
CA ALA A 329 -12.80 3.99 9.81
C ALA A 329 -11.87 4.77 8.87
N SER A 330 -12.45 5.64 8.05
CA SER A 330 -11.67 6.59 7.26
C SER A 330 -10.95 7.62 8.15
N GLY A 331 -9.81 8.09 7.65
CA GLY A 331 -9.09 9.24 8.17
C GLY A 331 -9.27 10.48 7.32
N GLN A 332 -8.46 11.49 7.61
CA GLN A 332 -8.43 12.74 6.83
C GLN A 332 -8.00 12.48 5.39
N VAL A 333 -8.71 13.10 4.44
CA VAL A 333 -8.50 12.94 3.01
C VAL A 333 -7.28 13.75 2.58
N TRP A 334 -6.32 13.09 1.93
CA TRP A 334 -5.17 13.75 1.32
C TRP A 334 -5.50 14.10 -0.14
N ALA A 335 -5.99 15.32 -0.35
CA ALA A 335 -6.32 15.86 -1.64
C ALA A 335 -6.05 17.36 -1.67
N THR A 336 -5.87 17.93 -2.86
CA THR A 336 -5.68 19.38 -3.07
C THR A 336 -6.66 19.92 -4.09
N LYS A 337 -6.91 21.24 -4.08
CA LYS A 337 -7.68 21.90 -5.15
C LYS A 337 -6.90 21.87 -6.47
N ARG A 338 -7.62 21.82 -7.59
CA ARG A 338 -7.05 22.11 -8.92
C ARG A 338 -6.63 23.58 -9.02
#